data_AF-A0A0K9PM41-F1
#
_entry.id   AF-A0A0K9PM41-F1
#
_cell.length_a   1.000
_cell.length_b   1.000
_cell.length_c   1.000
_cell.angle_alpha   90.00
_cell.angle_beta   90.00
_cell.angle_gamma   90.00
#
_symmetry.space_group_name_H-M   'P 1'
#
loop_
_entity.id
_entity.type
_entity.pdbx_description
1 polymer ?
#
loop_
_entity_poly.entity_id
_entity_poly.type
_entity_poly.pdbx_seq_one_letter_code
_entity_poly.pdbx_strand_id
1 'polypeptide(L)'
;MISIGPYHSKNEALYPMQNLKLQYLNDLLRRNIENNKVETYTKKIRDQFLNAKAKYNDFATCGVSNDEFLKMLVLDGCGVFVEVQRVSNICASRNRY
;
A
#
# COMPACT_ATOMS: atom_id res chain seq x y z
N MET A 1 -3.64 -12.53 -6.00
CA MET A 1 -4.57 -11.38 -6.04
C MET A 1 -3.81 -10.14 -5.64
N ILE A 2 -4.10 -8.98 -6.19
CA ILE A 2 -3.59 -7.70 -5.70
C ILE A 2 -4.83 -6.88 -5.37
N SER A 3 -5.16 -6.79 -4.09
CA SER A 3 -6.22 -5.90 -3.61
C SER A 3 -5.67 -4.49 -3.58
N ILE A 4 -6.32 -3.53 -4.24
CA ILE A 4 -5.94 -2.11 -4.26
C ILE A 4 -7.18 -1.24 -4.07
N GLY A 5 -7.13 -0.35 -3.09
CA GLY A 5 -8.12 0.69 -2.90
C GLY A 5 -9.44 0.24 -2.27
N PRO A 6 -10.46 1.12 -2.29
CA PRO A 6 -11.63 1.06 -1.42
C PRO A 6 -12.62 -0.04 -1.82
N TYR A 7 -12.50 -0.60 -3.04
CA TYR A 7 -13.35 -1.70 -3.52
C TYR A 7 -13.15 -3.02 -2.76
N HIS A 8 -12.15 -3.08 -1.87
CA HIS A 8 -11.77 -4.29 -1.16
C HIS A 8 -12.14 -4.26 0.33
N SER A 9 -12.70 -3.15 0.85
CA SER A 9 -12.87 -2.97 2.29
C SER A 9 -13.85 -3.93 2.97
N LYS A 10 -14.74 -4.58 2.19
CA LYS A 10 -15.83 -5.43 2.72
C LYS A 10 -15.71 -6.93 2.40
N ASN A 11 -14.59 -7.38 1.84
CA ASN A 11 -14.43 -8.78 1.45
C ASN A 11 -13.46 -9.50 2.42
N GLU A 12 -14.02 -10.38 3.26
CA GLU A 12 -13.27 -11.18 4.25
C GLU A 12 -12.21 -12.08 3.61
N ALA A 13 -12.40 -12.53 2.37
CA ALA A 13 -11.42 -13.33 1.64
C ALA A 13 -10.09 -12.57 1.38
N LEU A 14 -10.07 -11.25 1.58
CA LEU A 14 -8.91 -10.39 1.37
C LEU A 14 -8.15 -10.08 2.65
N TYR A 15 -8.63 -10.53 3.82
CA TYR A 15 -7.97 -10.29 5.11
C TYR A 15 -6.54 -10.82 5.18
N PRO A 16 -6.21 -12.02 4.64
CA PRO A 16 -4.82 -12.48 4.60
C PRO A 16 -3.89 -11.49 3.87
N MET A 17 -4.39 -10.84 2.82
CA MET A 17 -3.63 -9.85 2.07
C MET A 17 -3.41 -8.56 2.83
N GLN A 18 -4.40 -8.11 3.60
CA GLN A 18 -4.27 -6.93 4.45
C GLN A 18 -3.21 -7.17 5.55
N ASN A 19 -3.21 -8.35 6.15
CA ASN A 19 -2.20 -8.73 7.14
C ASN A 19 -0.79 -8.75 6.53
N LEU A 20 -0.65 -9.26 5.31
CA LEU A 20 0.64 -9.25 4.60
C LEU A 20 1.12 -7.82 4.31
N LYS A 21 0.24 -6.92 3.84
CA LYS A 21 0.58 -5.50 3.63
C LYS A 21 1.01 -4.80 4.92
N LEU A 22 0.38 -5.12 6.05
CA LEU A 22 0.76 -4.60 7.36
C LEU A 22 2.16 -5.09 7.78
N GLN A 23 2.46 -6.38 7.55
CA GLN A 23 3.81 -6.91 7.79
C GLN A 23 4.85 -6.20 6.93
N TYR A 24 4.56 -5.99 5.64
CA TYR A 24 5.45 -5.24 4.74
C TYR A 24 5.66 -3.80 5.17
N LEU A 25 4.63 -3.11 5.65
CA LEU A 25 4.77 -1.77 6.20
C LEU A 25 5.69 -1.78 7.42
N ASN A 26 5.49 -2.71 8.34
CA ASN A 26 6.36 -2.84 9.52
C ASN A 26 7.82 -3.12 9.13
N ASP A 27 8.05 -4.02 8.18
CA ASP A 27 9.40 -4.32 7.69
C ASP A 27 10.04 -3.11 7.02
N LEU A 28 9.27 -2.34 6.23
CA LEU A 28 9.76 -1.12 5.60
C LEU A 28 10.18 -0.09 6.65
N LEU A 29 9.35 0.15 7.67
CA LEU A 29 9.66 1.06 8.78
C LEU A 29 10.91 0.62 9.54
N ARG A 30 11.08 -0.69 9.78
CA ARG A 30 12.23 -1.27 10.48
C ARG A 30 13.55 -1.15 9.71
N ARG A 31 13.52 -1.14 8.38
CA ARG A 31 14.74 -1.02 7.55
C ARG A 31 15.49 0.30 7.75
N ASN A 32 14.79 1.37 8.12
CA ASN A 32 15.41 2.66 8.41
C ASN A 32 14.52 3.48 9.35
N ILE A 33 14.65 3.23 10.66
CA ILE A 33 13.76 3.81 11.70
C ILE A 33 13.81 5.35 11.70
N GLU A 34 14.93 5.95 11.34
CA GLU A 34 15.09 7.41 11.32
C GLU A 34 14.38 8.06 10.14
N ASN A 35 14.44 7.45 8.95
CA ASN A 35 13.92 8.02 7.71
C ASN A 35 12.54 7.48 7.30
N ASN A 36 12.22 6.23 7.65
CA ASN A 36 10.98 5.56 7.29
C ASN A 36 9.98 5.72 8.43
N LYS A 37 9.22 6.82 8.39
CA LYS A 37 8.12 7.10 9.32
C LYS A 37 6.78 7.02 8.61
N VAL A 38 5.79 6.46 9.28
CA VAL A 38 4.40 6.39 8.77
C VAL A 38 3.88 7.77 8.40
N GLU A 39 4.21 8.79 9.19
CA GLU A 39 3.83 10.18 8.93
C GLU A 39 4.39 10.72 7.61
N THR A 40 5.64 10.40 7.28
CA THR A 40 6.27 10.78 6.01
C THR A 40 5.53 10.17 4.82
N TYR A 41 5.21 8.88 4.90
CA TYR A 41 4.43 8.21 3.84
C TYR A 41 3.01 8.74 3.74
N THR A 42 2.36 8.96 4.90
CA THR A 42 1.01 9.50 4.97
C THR A 42 0.95 10.89 4.35
N LYS A 43 1.94 11.76 4.63
CA LYS A 43 2.02 13.09 4.03
C LYS A 43 2.19 13.03 2.51
N LYS A 44 3.14 12.24 2.01
CA LYS A 44 3.36 12.08 0.57
C LYS A 44 2.14 11.52 -0.17
N ILE A 45 1.43 10.58 0.45
CA ILE A 45 0.22 10.00 -0.14
C ILE A 45 -0.96 10.96 -0.03
N ARG A 46 -1.03 11.76 1.03
CA ARG A 46 -2.02 12.84 1.17
C ARG A 46 -1.90 13.87 0.04
N ASP A 47 -0.69 14.21 -0.39
CA ASP A 47 -0.47 15.11 -1.53
C ASP A 47 -1.05 14.53 -2.85
N GLN A 48 -1.11 13.20 -2.97
CA GLN A 48 -1.70 12.52 -4.13
C GLN A 48 -3.14 12.02 -3.89
N PHE A 49 -3.71 12.26 -2.71
CA PHE A 49 -4.97 11.67 -2.29
C PHE A 49 -6.12 12.01 -3.23
N LEU A 50 -6.28 13.30 -3.58
CA LEU A 50 -7.36 13.74 -4.46
C LEU A 50 -7.24 13.14 -5.87
N ASN A 51 -6.01 13.08 -6.40
CA ASN A 51 -5.73 12.46 -7.70
C ASN A 51 -5.99 10.96 -7.68
N ALA A 52 -5.63 10.27 -6.60
CA ALA A 52 -5.92 8.86 -6.43
C ALA A 52 -7.43 8.63 -6.32
N LYS A 53 -8.13 9.43 -5.50
CA LYS A 53 -9.59 9.38 -5.31
C LYS A 53 -10.35 9.60 -6.61
N ALA A 54 -9.93 10.54 -7.45
CA ALA A 54 -10.56 10.84 -8.73
C ALA A 54 -10.50 9.67 -9.74
N LYS A 55 -9.60 8.70 -9.54
CA LYS A 55 -9.53 7.48 -10.37
C LYS A 55 -10.60 6.43 -10.00
N TYR A 56 -11.32 6.63 -8.90
CA TYR A 56 -12.39 5.76 -8.45
C TYR A 56 -13.74 6.43 -8.73
N ASN A 57 -14.34 6.10 -9.88
CA ASN A 57 -15.62 6.69 -10.34
C ASN A 57 -16.74 6.54 -9.30
N ASP A 58 -16.74 5.44 -8.56
CA ASP A 58 -17.78 5.09 -7.58
C ASP A 58 -17.35 5.28 -6.12
N PHE A 59 -16.34 6.12 -5.85
CA PHE A 59 -15.82 6.28 -4.49
C PHE A 59 -16.92 6.64 -3.46
N ALA A 60 -17.88 7.49 -3.86
CA ALA A 60 -18.96 7.93 -2.99
C ALA A 60 -19.89 6.79 -2.55
N THR A 61 -20.00 5.71 -3.33
CA THR A 61 -20.86 4.55 -3.03
C THR A 61 -20.12 3.45 -2.27
N CYS A 62 -18.78 3.50 -2.20
CA CYS A 62 -17.98 2.53 -1.44
C CYS A 62 -18.28 2.55 0.07
N GLY A 63 -18.78 3.67 0.60
CA GLY A 63 -19.03 3.84 2.03
C GLY A 63 -17.75 3.82 2.87
N VAL A 64 -16.64 4.27 2.28
CA VAL A 64 -15.32 4.38 2.93
C VAL A 64 -15.03 5.85 3.16
N SER A 65 -14.65 6.23 4.37
CA SER A 65 -14.26 7.60 4.69
C SER A 65 -12.94 8.00 4.00
N ASN A 66 -12.69 9.30 3.88
CA ASN A 66 -11.42 9.77 3.30
C ASN A 66 -10.20 9.27 4.11
N ASP A 67 -10.31 9.20 5.43
CA ASP A 67 -9.22 8.74 6.30
C ASP A 67 -8.97 7.24 6.16
N GLU A 68 -10.03 6.43 6.07
CA GLU A 68 -9.91 5.00 5.80
C GLU A 68 -9.29 4.75 4.42
N PHE A 69 -9.72 5.50 3.40
CA PHE A 69 -9.13 5.38 2.08
C PHE A 69 -7.66 5.80 2.06
N LEU A 70 -7.29 6.85 2.79
CA LEU A 70 -5.89 7.27 2.93
C LEU A 70 -5.05 6.15 3.56
N LYS A 71 -5.55 5.49 4.61
CA LYS A 71 -4.88 4.33 5.22
C LYS A 71 -4.71 3.18 4.24
N MET A 72 -5.75 2.88 3.44
CA MET A 72 -5.68 1.86 2.40
C MET A 72 -4.60 2.19 1.37
N LEU A 73 -4.52 3.43 0.88
CA LEU A 73 -3.49 3.85 -0.06
C LEU A 73 -2.07 3.72 0.50
N VAL A 74 -1.86 4.04 1.78
CA VAL A 74 -0.57 3.86 2.46
C VAL A 74 -0.16 2.38 2.48
N LEU A 75 -1.08 1.49 2.83
CA LEU A 75 -0.84 0.06 2.86
C LEU A 75 -0.60 -0.53 1.47
N ASP A 76 -1.42 -0.13 0.50
CA ASP A 76 -1.33 -0.58 -0.89
C ASP A 76 -0.02 -0.14 -1.54
N GLY A 77 0.37 1.13 -1.35
CA GLY A 77 1.63 1.66 -1.86
C GLY A 77 2.85 0.93 -1.28
N CYS A 78 2.80 0.58 0.01
CA CYS A 78 3.86 -0.20 0.63
C CYS A 78 3.96 -1.63 0.06
N GLY A 79 2.82 -2.30 -0.12
CA GLY A 79 2.79 -3.64 -0.71
C GLY A 79 3.40 -3.67 -2.11
N VAL A 80 3.04 -2.71 -2.97
CA VAL A 80 3.61 -2.60 -4.33
C VAL A 80 5.12 -2.34 -4.28
N PHE A 81 5.56 -1.42 -3.42
CA PHE A 81 6.98 -1.09 -3.30
C PHE A 81 7.83 -2.28 -2.86
N VAL A 82 7.38 -3.03 -1.86
CA VAL A 82 8.11 -4.22 -1.35
C VAL A 82 8.18 -5.31 -2.43
N GLU A 83 7.11 -5.53 -3.18
CA GLU A 83 7.09 -6.55 -4.23
C GLU A 83 7.97 -6.17 -5.44
N VAL A 84 8.00 -4.89 -5.81
CA VAL A 84 8.92 -4.38 -6.83
C VAL A 84 10.38 -4.56 -6.40
N GLN A 85 10.71 -4.26 -5.14
CA GLN A 85 12.06 -4.47 -4.61
C GLN A 85 12.41 -5.97 -4.57
N ARG A 86 11.46 -6.83 -4.19
CA ARG A 86 11.65 -8.27 -4.14
C ARG A 86 11.92 -8.86 -5.52
N VAL A 87 11.13 -8.49 -6.52
CA VAL A 87 11.34 -8.90 -7.92
C VAL A 87 12.68 -8.39 -8.44
N SER A 88 13.02 -7.12 -8.18
CA SER A 88 14.32 -6.55 -8.56
C SER A 88 15.50 -7.32 -7.96
N ASN A 89 15.43 -7.67 -6.68
CA ASN A 89 16.45 -8.46 -6.00
C ASN A 89 16.57 -9.89 -6.57
N ILE A 90 15.44 -10.52 -6.92
CA ILE A 90 15.43 -11.84 -7.57
C ILE A 90 16.09 -11.75 -8.95
N CYS A 91 15.74 -10.76 -9.77
CA CYS A 91 16.36 -10.55 -11.08
C CYS A 91 17.88 -10.30 -10.96
N ALA A 92 18.30 -9.47 -10.00
CA ALA A 92 19.71 -9.21 -9.74
C ALA A 92 20.46 -10.47 -9.25
N SER A 93 19.80 -11.36 -8.50
CA SER A 93 20.39 -12.64 -8.07
C SER A 93 20.49 -13.68 -9.20
N ARG A 94 19.57 -13.62 -10.18
CA ARG A 94 19.56 -14.51 -11.36
C ARG A 94 20.55 -14.10 -12.45
N ASN A 95 20.91 -12.81 -12.52
CA ASN A 95 21.89 -12.30 -13.49
C ASN A 95 23.35 -12.48 -13.04
N ARG A 96 23.59 -13.29 -11.98
CA ARG A 96 24.92 -13.63 -11.44
C ARG A 96 25.34 -15.08 -11.72
N TYR A 97 24.65 -15.77 -12.64
CA TYR A 97 25.01 -17.09 -13.15
C TYR A 97 24.98 -17.10 -14.67
#